data_AF-A0AB74V4S7-F1
#
_entry.id   AF-A0AB74V4S7-F1
#
_cell.length_a   1.000
_cell.length_b   1.000
_cell.length_c   1.000
_cell.angle_alpha   90.00
_cell.angle_beta   90.00
_cell.angle_gamma   90.00
#
_symmetry.space_group_name_H-M   'P 1'
#
loop_
_entity.id
_entity.type
_entity.pdbx_description
1 polymer ?
#
loop_
_entity_poly.entity_id
_entity_poly.type
_entity_poly.pdbx_seq_one_letter_code
_entity_poly.pdbx_strand_id
1 'polypeptide(L)' 'MNEKTCAACDYPLDHNAIEVTIGGRTVEVCCEECAQKLREAAAQA' A
#
# COMPACT_ATOMS: atom_id res chain seq x y z
N MET A 1 9.91 -2.11 -17.30
CA MET A 1 8.59 -1.74 -16.75
C MET A 1 8.82 -1.41 -15.29
N ASN A 2 8.36 -0.26 -14.80
CA ASN A 2 8.47 0.05 -13.39
C ASN A 2 7.27 -0.59 -12.70
N GLU A 3 7.36 -1.89 -12.44
CA GLU A 3 6.32 -2.68 -11.79
C GLU A 3 6.16 -2.11 -10.37
N LYS A 4 5.07 -1.36 -10.13
CA LYS A 4 4.70 -0.97 -8.77
C LYS A 4 4.33 -2.26 -8.04
N THR A 5 4.91 -2.51 -6.87
CA THR A 5 4.60 -3.69 -6.05
C THR A 5 3.94 -3.28 -4.74
N CYS A 6 3.03 -4.13 -4.26
CA CYS A 6 2.18 -3.82 -3.12
C CYS A 6 3.05 -3.70 -1.88
N ALA A 7 3.02 -2.54 -1.21
CA ALA A 7 3.85 -2.32 -0.03
C ALA A 7 3.54 -3.29 1.14
N ALA A 8 2.41 -4.01 1.09
CA ALA A 8 2.02 -4.99 2.09
C ALA A 8 2.39 -6.45 1.75
N CYS A 9 2.31 -6.83 0.48
CA CYS A 9 2.43 -8.24 0.05
C CYS A 9 3.32 -8.45 -1.18
N ASP A 10 4.00 -7.39 -1.66
CA ASP A 10 4.88 -7.37 -2.83
C ASP A 10 4.24 -7.82 -4.15
N TYR A 11 2.91 -7.95 -4.18
CA TYR A 11 2.19 -8.34 -5.39
C TYR A 11 2.24 -7.22 -6.43
N PRO A 12 2.42 -7.51 -7.72
CA PRO A 12 2.40 -6.49 -8.77
C PRO A 12 1.07 -5.74 -8.72
N LEU A 13 1.12 -4.41 -8.66
CA LEU A 13 -0.05 -3.58 -8.84
C LEU A 13 -0.22 -3.26 -10.31
N ASP A 14 -1.45 -3.44 -10.75
CA ASP A 14 -1.97 -2.86 -11.98
C ASP A 14 -2.54 -1.45 -11.71
N HIS A 15 -3.16 -0.86 -12.75
CA HIS A 15 -3.83 0.45 -12.68
C HIS A 15 -4.92 0.60 -11.60
N ASN A 16 -5.27 -0.47 -10.87
CA ASN A 16 -6.22 -0.44 -9.75
C ASN A 16 -5.54 -0.31 -8.38
N ALA A 17 -4.30 0.17 -8.37
CA ALA A 17 -3.58 0.49 -7.14
C ALA A 17 -4.36 1.49 -6.27
N ILE A 18 -4.41 1.23 -4.96
CA ILE A 18 -4.98 2.15 -3.97
C ILE A 18 -3.83 2.87 -3.29
N GLU A 19 -3.83 4.20 -3.36
CA GLU A 19 -2.85 5.04 -2.68
C GLU A 19 -3.24 5.26 -1.21
N VAL A 20 -2.28 5.04 -0.33
CA VAL A 20 -2.46 5.13 1.12
C VAL A 20 -1.35 5.97 1.69
N THR A 21 -1.71 7.01 2.44
CA THR A 21 -0.73 7.89 3.08
C THR A 21 -0.50 7.47 4.53
N ILE A 22 0.76 7.23 4.86
CA ILE A 22 1.19 6.59 6.09
C ILE A 22 2.43 7.32 6.62
N GLY A 23 2.33 7.96 7.78
CA GLY A 23 3.46 8.69 8.37
C GLY A 23 4.07 9.76 7.44
N GLY A 24 3.25 10.38 6.59
CA GLY A 24 3.68 11.37 5.59
C GLY A 24 4.29 10.79 4.31
N ARG A 25 4.28 9.46 4.12
CA ARG A 25 4.68 8.78 2.88
C ARG A 25 3.46 8.16 2.21
N THR A 26 3.30 8.39 0.90
CA THR A 26 2.26 7.74 0.11
C THR A 26 2.80 6.43 -0.45
N VAL A 27 2.09 5.34 -0.19
CA VAL A 27 2.40 3.99 -0.69
C VAL A 27 1.20 3.42 -1.41
N GLU A 28 1.45 2.52 -2.35
CA GLU A 28 0.39 1.89 -3.15
C GLU A 28 0.16 0.45 -2.69
N VAL A 29 -1.10 0.03 -2.67
CA VAL A 29 -1.49 -1.34 -2.35
C VAL A 29 -2.48 -1.94 -3.34
N CYS A 30 -2.48 -3.27 -3.45
CA CYS A 30 -3.34 -4.00 -4.37
C CYS A 30 -4.81 -4.09 -3.93
N CYS A 31 -5.13 -3.85 -2.65
CA CYS A 31 -6.49 -3.95 -2.12
C CYS A 31 -6.67 -3.16 -0.82
N GLU A 32 -7.93 -2.90 -0.44
CA GLU A 32 -8.29 -2.18 0.79
C GLU A 32 -7.79 -2.89 2.06
N GLU A 33 -7.75 -4.22 2.07
CA GLU A 33 -7.24 -4.97 3.23
C GLU A 33 -5.75 -4.68 3.47
N CYS A 34 -4.94 -4.63 2.40
CA CYS A 34 -3.55 -4.22 2.48
C CYS A 34 -3.43 -2.76 2.93
N ALA A 35 -4.32 -1.87 2.46
CA ALA A 35 -4.34 -0.48 2.90
C ALA A 35 -4.60 -0.37 4.41
N GLN A 36 -5.63 -1.07 4.88
CA GLN A 36 -6.06 -1.11 6.26
C GLN A 36 -4.92 -1.60 7.16
N LYS A 37 -4.32 -2.74 6.82
CA LYS A 37 -3.18 -3.31 7.54
C LYS A 37 -2.02 -2.34 7.67
N LEU A 38 -1.64 -1.67 6.57
CA LEU A 38 -0.54 -0.71 6.61
C LEU A 38 -0.90 0.53 7.43
N ARG A 39 -2.14 1.04 7.34
CA ARG A 39 -2.61 2.16 8.18
C ARG A 39 -2.58 1.79 9.66
N GLU A 40 -3.07 0.61 10.02
CA GLU A 40 -3.08 0.13 11.40
C GLU A 40 -1.67 -0.10 11.94
N ALA A 41 -0.77 -0.67 11.13
CA ALA A 41 0.63 -0.87 11.51
C ALA A 41 1.33 0.47 11.80
N ALA A 42 1.02 1.50 11.02
CA ALA A 42 1.62 2.81 11.19
C ALA A 42 0.94 3.71 12.21
N ALA A 43 -0.36 3.51 12.47
CA ALA A 43 -1.04 4.18 13.59
C ALA A 43 -0.51 3.68 14.95
N GLN A 44 0.12 2.50 14.97
CA GLN A 44 0.71 1.90 16.17
C GLN A 44 2.23 2.16 16.31
N ALA A 45 2.84 2.87 15.37
CA ALA A 45 4.27 3.20 15.35
C ALA A 45 4.52 4.66 15.78
#